data_AF-A0A963B2W0-F1
#
_entry.id   AF-A0A963B2W0-F1
#
_cell.length_a   1.000
_cell.length_b   1.000
_cell.length_c   1.000
_cell.angle_alpha   90.00
_cell.angle_beta   90.00
_cell.angle_gamma   90.00
#
_symmetry.space_group_name_H-M   'P 1'
#
loop_
_entity.id
_entity.type
_entity.pdbx_description
1 polymer ?
#
loop_
_entity_poly.entity_id
_entity_poly.type
_entity_poly.pdbx_seq_one_letter_code
_entity_poly.pdbx_strand_id
1 'polypeptide(L)'
;MHPMHHGREAIHELWRKMFDQQFKIDITVTHLQWIEQGDVAIHLLEELVIPIGSTQRQPPIYASNVYHRDETGWHLLLHLNSPAPPPAGVLPPIPGGS
;
A
#
# COMPACT_ATOMS: atom_id res chain seq x y z
N MET A 1 1.41 -7.65 12.73
CA MET A 1 1.99 -6.48 12.04
C MET A 1 3.22 -6.95 11.28
N HIS A 2 3.37 -6.55 10.02
CA HIS A 2 4.63 -6.77 9.30
C HIS A 2 5.74 -5.90 9.93
N PRO A 3 6.99 -6.38 9.98
CA PRO A 3 8.09 -5.57 10.48
C PRO A 3 8.28 -4.32 9.63
N MET A 4 8.57 -3.19 10.28
CA MET A 4 8.91 -1.95 9.58
C MET A 4 10.28 -2.10 8.92
N HIS A 5 10.34 -1.86 7.61
CA HIS A 5 11.59 -1.74 6.87
C HIS A 5 12.02 -0.28 6.81
N HIS A 6 13.31 -0.02 7.01
CA HIS A 6 13.86 1.33 7.08
C HIS A 6 15.24 1.40 6.42
N GLY A 7 15.55 2.56 5.82
CA GLY A 7 16.79 2.77 5.09
C GLY A 7 16.79 2.17 3.69
N ARG A 8 17.62 2.73 2.81
CA ARG A 8 17.65 2.42 1.38
C ARG A 8 17.92 0.94 1.08
N GLU A 9 18.92 0.35 1.74
CA GLU A 9 19.33 -1.04 1.48
C GLU A 9 18.25 -2.06 1.83
N ALA A 10 17.62 -1.93 3.01
CA ALA A 10 16.58 -2.85 3.44
C ALA A 10 15.33 -2.76 2.52
N ILE A 11 14.97 -1.55 2.10
CA ILE A 11 13.86 -1.32 1.18
C ILE A 11 14.19 -1.88 -0.20
N HIS A 12 15.40 -1.65 -0.72
CA HIS A 12 15.82 -2.19 -2.01
C HIS A 12 15.85 -3.73 -2.01
N GLU A 13 16.35 -4.34 -0.94
CA GLU A 13 16.35 -5.81 -0.79
C GLU A 13 14.94 -6.39 -0.79
N LEU A 14 14.00 -5.74 -0.09
CA LEU A 14 12.60 -6.14 -0.06
C LEU A 14 11.98 -6.12 -1.47
N TRP A 15 12.14 -5.00 -2.18
CA TRP A 15 11.57 -4.84 -3.52
C TRP A 15 12.23 -5.77 -4.53
N ARG A 16 13.55 -5.97 -4.46
CA ARG A 16 14.25 -6.93 -5.33
C ARG A 16 13.63 -8.32 -5.22
N LYS A 17 13.44 -8.83 -3.99
CA LYS A 17 12.81 -10.14 -3.78
C LYS A 17 11.39 -10.22 -4.33
N MET A 18 10.60 -9.15 -4.20
CA MET A 18 9.25 -9.13 -4.75
C MET A 18 9.25 -9.16 -6.28
N PHE A 19 10.15 -8.43 -6.93
CA PHE A 19 10.25 -8.39 -8.39
C PHE A 19 10.86 -9.68 -8.98
N ASP A 20 11.77 -10.34 -8.26
CA ASP A 20 12.39 -11.59 -8.70
C ASP A 20 11.39 -12.76 -8.85
N GLN A 21 10.24 -12.69 -8.17
CA GLN A 21 9.20 -13.73 -8.21
C GLN A 21 8.44 -13.82 -9.55
N GLN A 22 8.80 -13.01 -10.56
CA GLN A 22 8.15 -12.98 -11.89
C GLN A 22 6.63 -12.79 -11.82
N PHE A 23 6.17 -12.15 -10.75
CA PHE A 23 4.77 -11.91 -10.50
C PHE A 23 4.31 -10.70 -11.31
N LYS A 24 3.24 -10.88 -12.09
CA LYS A 24 2.59 -9.78 -12.79
C LYS A 24 1.35 -9.38 -12.02
N ILE A 25 1.24 -8.09 -11.74
CA ILE A 25 0.09 -7.50 -11.05
C ILE A 25 -0.49 -6.37 -11.87
N ASP A 26 -1.80 -6.28 -11.86
CA ASP A 26 -2.54 -5.08 -12.23
C ASP A 26 -2.88 -4.33 -10.95
N ILE A 27 -2.43 -3.07 -10.86
CA ILE A 27 -2.73 -2.20 -9.72
C ILE A 27 -3.67 -1.10 -10.22
N THR A 28 -4.82 -0.97 -9.57
CA THR A 28 -5.70 0.19 -9.72
C THR A 28 -5.60 1.05 -8.46
N VAL A 29 -5.38 2.36 -8.64
CA VAL A 29 -5.22 3.30 -7.54
C VAL A 29 -6.34 4.35 -7.59
N THR A 30 -7.04 4.51 -6.47
CA THR A 30 -8.00 5.58 -6.25
C THR A 30 -7.45 6.55 -5.20
N HIS A 31 -7.32 7.83 -5.52
CA HIS A 31 -6.96 8.84 -4.53
C HIS A 31 -8.17 9.15 -3.63
N LEU A 32 -8.04 8.89 -2.34
CA LEU A 32 -9.07 9.20 -1.35
C LEU A 32 -8.89 10.62 -0.82
N GLN A 33 -7.65 11.00 -0.50
CA GLN A 33 -7.30 12.33 -0.03
C GLN A 33 -5.85 12.63 -0.35
N TRP A 34 -5.53 13.91 -0.52
CA TRP A 34 -4.16 14.38 -0.58
C TRP A 34 -4.03 15.75 0.09
N ILE A 35 -2.88 15.97 0.72
CA ILE A 35 -2.49 17.26 1.29
C ILE A 35 -1.09 17.54 0.76
N GLU A 36 -0.89 18.70 0.15
CA GLU A 36 0.43 19.18 -0.26
C GLU A 36 0.68 20.54 0.41
N GLN A 37 1.79 20.66 1.13
CA GLN A 37 2.20 21.89 1.79
C GLN A 37 3.72 22.05 1.69
N GLY A 38 4.15 23.06 0.93
CA GLY A 38 5.57 23.38 0.76
C GLY A 38 6.34 22.28 0.03
N ASP A 39 7.24 21.63 0.75
CA ASP A 39 8.05 20.50 0.30
C ASP A 39 7.51 19.15 0.79
N VAL A 40 6.34 19.10 1.45
CA VAL A 40 5.74 17.85 1.94
C VAL A 40 4.42 17.56 1.23
N ALA A 41 4.21 16.30 0.86
CA ALA A 41 2.92 15.80 0.39
C ALA A 41 2.52 14.51 1.12
N ILE A 42 1.24 14.37 1.47
CA ILE A 42 0.67 13.18 2.09
C ILE A 42 -0.48 12.71 1.21
N HIS A 43 -0.38 11.50 0.68
CA HIS A 43 -1.42 10.89 -0.14
C HIS A 43 -2.04 9.72 0.63
N LEU A 44 -3.37 9.71 0.71
CA LEU A 44 -4.16 8.58 1.17
C LEU A 44 -4.83 7.95 -0.06
N LEU A 45 -4.50 6.69 -0.29
CA LEU A 45 -4.91 5.95 -1.47
C LEU A 45 -5.69 4.70 -1.08
N GLU A 46 -6.59 4.29 -1.97
CA GLU A 46 -7.09 2.92 -2.04
C GLU A 46 -6.43 2.22 -3.21
N GLU A 47 -5.79 1.08 -2.96
CA GLU A 47 -5.07 0.28 -3.94
C GLU A 47 -5.75 -1.09 -4.08
N LEU A 48 -6.17 -1.41 -5.30
CA LEU A 48 -6.63 -2.75 -5.66
C LEU A 48 -5.53 -3.44 -6.46
N VAL A 49 -4.92 -4.45 -5.85
CA VAL A 49 -3.83 -5.23 -6.44
C VAL A 49 -4.37 -6.60 -6.88
N ILE A 50 -4.35 -6.85 -8.19
CA ILE A 50 -4.85 -8.09 -8.78
C ILE A 50 -3.70 -8.83 -9.45
N PRO A 51 -3.39 -10.06 -9.02
CA PRO A 51 -2.45 -10.91 -9.75
C PRO A 51 -2.98 -11.25 -11.14
N ILE A 52 -2.18 -11.04 -12.19
CA ILE A 52 -2.61 -11.38 -13.56
C ILE A 52 -2.84 -12.90 -13.66
N GLY A 53 -4.01 -13.28 -14.16
CA GLY A 53 -4.45 -14.69 -14.25
C GLY A 53 -5.16 -15.21 -13.00
N SER A 54 -5.24 -14.41 -11.93
CA SER A 54 -6.09 -14.72 -10.78
C SER A 54 -7.53 -14.25 -11.03
N THR A 55 -8.50 -15.10 -10.69
CA THR A 55 -9.93 -14.72 -10.62
C THR A 55 -10.34 -14.31 -9.20
N GLN A 56 -9.44 -14.40 -8.23
CA GLN A 56 -9.71 -14.08 -6.84
C GLN A 56 -9.63 -12.58 -6.62
N ARG A 57 -10.77 -11.97 -6.26
CA ARG A 57 -10.82 -10.57 -5.83
C ARG A 57 -10.23 -10.47 -4.42
N GLN A 58 -9.09 -9.78 -4.30
CA GLN A 58 -8.57 -9.38 -3.01
C GLN A 58 -9.27 -8.09 -2.55
N PRO A 59 -9.51 -7.90 -1.24
CA PRO A 59 -9.99 -6.62 -0.74
C PRO A 59 -8.96 -5.53 -1.04
N PRO A 60 -9.40 -4.27 -1.24
CA PRO A 60 -8.46 -3.18 -1.43
C PRO A 60 -7.63 -2.95 -0.16
N ILE A 61 -6.50 -2.29 -0.35
CA ILE A 61 -5.56 -1.88 0.68
C ILE A 61 -5.60 -0.35 0.76
N TYR A 62 -5.61 0.20 1.96
CA TYR A 62 -5.36 1.64 2.14
C TYR A 62 -3.87 1.89 2.28
N ALA A 63 -3.34 2.76 1.44
CA ALA A 63 -1.95 3.17 1.45
C ALA A 63 -1.83 4.64 1.90
N SER A 64 -0.95 4.90 2.85
CA SER A 64 -0.52 6.25 3.24
C SER A 64 0.90 6.48 2.76
N ASN A 65 1.08 7.42 1.84
CA ASN A 65 2.37 7.79 1.28
C ASN A 65 2.74 9.21 1.72
N VAL A 66 3.90 9.36 2.36
CA VAL A 66 4.44 10.67 2.73
C VAL A 66 5.65 10.94 1.86
N TYR A 67 5.66 12.09 1.20
CA TYR A 67 6.72 12.54 0.32
C TYR A 67 7.36 13.81 0.83
N HIS A 68 8.65 13.96 0.53
CA HIS A 68 9.39 15.21 0.70
C HIS A 68 10.07 15.60 -0.62
N ARG A 69 10.02 16.88 -0.99
CA ARG A 69 10.65 17.43 -2.19
C ARG A 69 11.97 18.09 -1.85
N ASP A 70 13.02 17.73 -2.55
CA ASP A 70 14.26 18.51 -2.58
C ASP A 70 14.56 19.02 -4.00
N GLU A 71 15.76 19.54 -4.23
CA GLU A 71 16.20 20.07 -5.53
C GLU A 71 16.14 19.04 -6.67
N THR A 72 16.15 17.75 -6.35
CA THR A 72 16.11 16.64 -7.32
C THR A 72 14.72 16.06 -7.53
N GLY A 73 13.74 16.43 -6.69
CA GLY A 73 12.33 16.07 -6.85
C GLY A 73 11.70 15.46 -5.60
N TRP A 74 10.57 14.78 -5.80
CA TRP A 74 9.81 14.13 -4.73
C TRP A 74 10.40 12.77 -4.36
N HIS A 75 10.57 12.54 -3.05
CA HIS A 75 11.07 11.31 -2.47
C HIS A 75 10.06 10.74 -1.48
N LEU A 76 9.82 9.44 -1.56
CA LEU A 76 8.96 8.73 -0.61
C LEU A 76 9.70 8.55 0.73
N LEU A 77 9.19 9.17 1.79
CA LEU A 77 9.70 9.05 3.16
C LEU A 77 9.05 7.90 3.93
N LEU A 78 7.76 7.69 3.70
CA LEU A 78 6.97 6.66 4.39
C LEU A 78 5.96 6.05 3.41
N HIS A 79 5.84 4.73 3.45
CA HIS A 79 4.76 3.97 2.84
C HIS A 79 4.18 3.03 3.89
N LEU A 80 2.91 3.21 4.22
CA LEU A 80 2.19 2.38 5.17
C LEU A 80 0.95 1.82 4.51
N ASN A 81 0.86 0.49 4.48
CA ASN A 81 -0.32 -0.23 4.01
C ASN A 81 -1.13 -0.78 5.17
N SER A 82 -2.44 -0.68 5.06
CA SER A 82 -3.40 -1.25 6.00
C SER A 82 -4.56 -1.90 5.25
N PRO A 83 -5.16 -2.99 5.76
CA PRO A 83 -6.36 -3.55 5.15
C PRO A 83 -7.49 -2.53 5.12
N ALA A 84 -8.23 -2.43 4.02
CA ALA A 84 -9.47 -1.68 4.01
C ALA A 84 -10.49 -2.32 4.99
N PRO A 85 -11.33 -1.52 5.66
CA PRO A 85 -12.39 -2.07 6.50
C PRO A 85 -13.34 -2.94 5.68
N PRO A 86 -13.95 -3.98 6.28
CA PRO A 86 -14.92 -4.80 5.59
C PRO A 86 -16.10 -3.94 5.10
N PRO A 87 -16.78 -4.32 4.01
CA PRO A 87 -17.97 -3.63 3.53
C PRO A 87 -18.99 -3.46 4.65
N ALA A 88 -19.66 -2.31 4.68
CA ALA A 88 -20.69 -2.02 5.68
C ALA A 88 -21.74 -3.15 5.71
N GLY A 89 -21.97 -3.72 6.89
CA GLY A 89 -22.92 -4.83 7.09
C GLY A 89 -22.29 -6.23 7.19
N VAL A 90 -20.99 -6.39 6.93
CA VAL A 90 -20.27 -7.64 7.20
C VAL A 90 -19.64 -7.54 8.60
N LEU A 91 -20.28 -8.16 9.59
CA LEU A 91 -19.69 -8.30 10.92
C LEU A 91 -18.43 -9.16 10.83
N PRO A 92 -17.32 -8.81 11.50
CA PRO A 92 -16.17 -9.70 11.59
C PRO A 92 -16.62 -11.05 12.20
N PRO A 93 -16.06 -12.18 11.77
CA PRO A 93 -16.44 -13.48 12.31
C PRO A 93 -16.22 -13.47 13.83
N ILE A 94 -17.25 -13.84 14.58
CA ILE A 94 -17.17 -13.97 16.03
C ILE A 94 -16.19 -15.12 16.31
N PRO A 95 -15.06 -14.87 17.01
CA PRO A 95 -14.16 -15.95 17.38
C PRO A 95 -14.90 -16.90 18.34
N GLY A 96 -15.11 -18.16 17.93
CA GLY A 96 -15.66 -19.22 18.79
C GLY A 96 -17.11 -19.66 18.56
N GLY A 97 -17.75 -19.29 17.44
CA GLY A 97 -19.02 -19.91 17.03
C GLY A 97 -18.79 -21.31 16.48
N SER A 98 -19.43 -22.30 17.13
CA SER A 98 -19.30 -23.75 16.91
C SER A 98 -19.64 -24.24 15.51
#